data_AF-A0A8B8QRQ3-F1
#
_entry.id   AF-A0A8B8QRQ3-F1
#
_cell.length_a   1.000
_cell.length_b   1.000
_cell.length_c   1.000
_cell.angle_alpha   90.00
_cell.angle_beta   90.00
_cell.angle_gamma   90.00
#
_symmetry.space_group_name_H-M   'P 1'
#
loop_
_entity.id
_entity.type
_entity.pdbx_description
1 polymer ?
#
loop_
_entity_poly.entity_id
_entity_poly.type
_entity_poly.pdbx_seq_one_letter_code
_entity_poly.pdbx_strand_id
1 'polypeptide(L)'
;MDDGSNCDAALEYMGGMADASEMAIYMKKYGRTMLKEAPEKTISMIKTICERSRESFNQPSNEYQVRNYKRQIYPEEFFHIFVDNNGLFVQLLEQLVEGGTDFATKAVHNLLLELYLNAWRKERDDLMRTLHADKIKKLLSQPNERFDLDQALILCRNNRFDDGLIDLYARVGLYHLVLQYYIDQDDSLRIMKTCEQFGSQAPHLYMPALIHYSKTGDERLSQILKAIEHHKIIPPMVVIKILLESKRASLGSVKEYLVRFLGKLQDKVLDNENAIDHYKDDTEDVRQRIEEFENHQTVFKPSKCSACQSVLDLPSVHFLCSHSYHQNCFYNYSAEHDECPICVTTNKKLLDEIGSHETSKSGINKLDREFTLAKDDAFNSLAKLFGYGLFN
;
A
#
# COMPACT_ATOMS: atom_id res chain seq x y z
N MET A 1 -3.59 38.10 53.83
CA MET A 1 -2.67 38.78 52.90
C MET A 1 -1.25 38.41 53.32
N ASP A 2 -0.80 37.18 53.08
CA ASP A 2 0.63 36.82 53.28
C ASP A 2 1.07 35.50 52.60
N ASP A 3 0.15 34.65 52.16
CA ASP A 3 0.51 33.34 51.59
C ASP A 3 1.22 33.41 50.22
N GLY A 4 0.94 34.43 49.40
CA GLY A 4 1.55 34.63 48.08
C GLY A 4 3.04 35.03 48.14
N SER A 5 3.44 35.84 49.13
CA SER A 5 4.85 36.26 49.30
C SER A 5 5.76 35.11 49.74
N ASN A 6 5.20 34.12 50.43
CA ASN A 6 5.94 32.95 50.91
C ASN A 6 6.15 31.91 49.80
N CYS A 7 5.20 31.79 48.86
CA CYS A 7 5.34 30.92 47.69
C CYS A 7 6.43 31.40 46.73
N ASP A 8 6.52 32.70 46.49
CA ASP A 8 7.56 33.27 45.62
C ASP A 8 8.97 33.06 46.21
N ALA A 9 9.14 33.32 47.50
CA ALA A 9 10.40 33.04 48.20
C ALA A 9 10.77 31.54 48.19
N ALA A 10 9.77 30.65 48.32
CA ALA A 10 9.98 29.21 48.25
C ALA A 10 10.41 28.74 46.84
N LEU A 11 9.84 29.33 45.78
CA LEU A 11 10.23 29.04 44.40
C LEU A 11 11.64 29.58 44.09
N GLU A 12 11.99 30.77 44.57
CA GLU A 12 13.37 31.29 44.45
C GLU A 12 14.38 30.41 45.19
N TYR A 13 14.03 29.96 46.40
CA TYR A 13 14.86 29.03 47.18
C TYR A 13 15.06 27.70 46.45
N MET A 14 14.00 27.13 45.87
CA MET A 14 14.09 25.93 45.03
C MET A 14 14.97 26.16 43.79
N GLY A 15 14.84 27.33 43.14
CA GLY A 15 15.66 27.70 41.98
C GLY A 15 17.17 27.79 42.29
N GLY A 16 17.54 28.06 43.55
CA GLY A 16 18.93 28.05 44.03
C GLY A 16 19.49 26.69 44.42
N MET A 17 18.67 25.63 44.46
CA MET A 17 19.13 24.27 44.81
C MET A 17 19.96 23.65 43.69
N ALA A 18 21.03 22.95 44.07
CA ALA A 18 21.92 22.26 43.14
C ALA A 18 21.39 20.88 42.71
N ASP A 19 20.63 20.19 43.57
CA ASP A 19 20.10 18.85 43.27
C ASP A 19 18.64 18.92 42.77
N ALA A 20 18.44 18.55 41.51
CA ALA A 20 17.12 18.45 40.89
C ALA A 20 16.21 17.41 41.58
N SER A 21 16.77 16.38 42.23
CA SER A 21 16.02 15.35 42.93
C SER A 21 15.34 15.89 44.19
N GLU A 22 16.03 16.74 44.94
CA GLU A 22 15.46 17.43 46.10
C GLU A 22 14.38 18.42 45.68
N MET A 23 14.64 19.20 44.62
CA MET A 23 13.64 20.10 44.04
C MET A 23 12.35 19.35 43.66
N ALA A 24 12.48 18.14 43.08
CA ALA A 24 11.32 17.32 42.72
C ALA A 24 10.53 16.84 43.96
N ILE A 25 11.18 16.49 45.07
CA ILE A 25 10.50 16.10 46.31
C ILE A 25 9.70 17.27 46.87
N TYR A 26 10.30 18.47 46.92
CA TYR A 26 9.60 19.69 47.34
C TYR A 26 8.41 20.01 46.43
N MET A 27 8.60 19.90 45.12
CA MET A 27 7.54 20.14 44.15
C MET A 27 6.38 19.14 44.30
N LYS A 28 6.66 17.85 44.56
CA LYS A 28 5.60 16.85 44.84
C LYS A 28 4.82 17.15 46.11
N LYS A 29 5.49 17.66 47.15
CA LYS A 29 4.88 17.89 48.47
C LYS A 29 4.10 19.21 48.54
N TYR A 30 4.62 20.29 47.95
CA TYR A 30 4.08 21.64 48.08
C TYR A 30 3.54 22.23 46.76
N GLY A 31 3.72 21.52 45.64
CA GLY A 31 3.35 22.02 44.31
C GLY A 31 1.87 22.36 44.18
N ARG A 32 0.96 21.68 44.89
CA ARG A 32 -0.49 22.02 44.87
C ARG A 32 -0.78 23.40 45.44
N THR A 33 -0.05 23.80 46.49
CA THR A 33 -0.19 25.12 47.11
C THR A 33 0.48 26.18 46.25
N MET A 34 1.67 25.89 45.73
CA MET A 34 2.40 26.78 44.82
C MET A 34 1.62 27.03 43.52
N LEU A 35 0.94 26.01 42.98
CA LEU A 35 0.10 26.15 41.79
C LEU A 35 -1.12 27.05 42.01
N LYS A 36 -1.67 27.13 43.23
CA LYS A 36 -2.80 28.01 43.57
C LYS A 36 -2.41 29.48 43.66
N GLU A 37 -1.23 29.75 44.21
CA GLU A 37 -0.75 31.12 44.44
C GLU A 37 0.06 31.69 43.25
N ALA A 38 0.91 30.87 42.62
CA ALA A 38 1.83 31.28 41.55
C ALA A 38 1.92 30.22 40.43
N PRO A 39 0.89 30.09 39.58
CA PRO A 39 0.77 29.00 38.61
C PRO A 39 1.88 29.01 37.54
N GLU A 40 2.15 30.15 36.92
CA GLU A 40 3.13 30.27 35.84
C GLU A 40 4.57 30.00 36.32
N LYS A 41 4.92 30.54 37.50
CA LYS A 41 6.24 30.31 38.11
C LYS A 41 6.43 28.85 38.52
N THR A 42 5.37 28.20 39.01
CA THR A 42 5.38 26.77 39.36
C THR A 42 5.57 25.89 38.13
N ILE A 43 4.88 26.19 37.02
CA ILE A 43 5.04 25.49 35.73
C ILE A 43 6.46 25.65 35.19
N SER A 44 7.00 26.86 35.21
CA SER A 44 8.39 27.15 34.83
C SER A 44 9.39 26.37 35.67
N MET A 45 9.18 26.30 36.99
CA MET A 45 10.03 25.54 37.91
C MET A 45 10.03 24.03 37.60
N ILE A 46 8.88 23.44 37.28
CA ILE A 46 8.79 22.02 36.88
C ILE A 46 9.64 21.76 35.63
N LYS A 47 9.62 22.67 34.65
CA LYS A 47 10.47 22.59 33.46
C LYS A 47 11.95 22.67 33.83
N THR A 48 12.34 23.63 34.66
CA THR A 48 13.72 23.79 35.14
C THR A 48 14.22 22.55 35.87
N ILE A 49 13.38 21.90 36.69
CA ILE A 49 13.73 20.65 37.38
C ILE A 49 14.03 19.53 36.37
N CYS A 50 13.17 19.37 35.36
CA CYS A 50 13.35 18.35 34.32
C CYS A 50 14.64 18.60 33.51
N GLU A 51 14.90 19.85 33.12
CA GLU A 51 16.09 20.26 32.36
C GLU A 51 17.39 20.06 33.19
N ARG A 52 17.43 20.52 34.44
CA ARG A 52 18.61 20.35 35.33
C ARG A 52 18.92 18.89 35.64
N SER A 53 17.88 18.05 35.80
CA SER A 53 18.08 16.60 35.99
C SER A 53 18.77 15.96 34.79
N ARG A 54 18.50 16.45 33.57
CA ARG A 54 19.11 15.99 32.33
C ARG A 54 20.57 16.41 32.19
N GLU A 55 20.87 17.67 32.45
CA GLU A 55 22.25 18.19 32.40
C GLU A 55 23.16 17.40 33.35
N SER A 56 22.65 17.07 34.54
CA SER A 56 23.35 16.26 35.53
C SER A 56 23.57 14.80 35.07
N PHE A 57 22.60 14.25 34.32
CA PHE A 57 22.67 12.89 33.76
C PHE A 57 23.67 12.78 32.59
N ASN A 58 23.72 13.77 31.70
CA ASN A 58 24.53 13.75 30.48
C ASN A 58 26.03 14.08 30.67
N GLN A 59 26.46 14.50 31.87
CA GLN A 59 27.87 14.76 32.15
C GLN A 59 28.69 13.44 32.24
N PRO A 60 29.85 13.33 31.53
CA PRO A 60 30.71 12.16 31.59
C PRO A 60 31.21 11.93 33.02
N SER A 61 31.11 10.68 33.49
CA SER A 61 31.40 10.32 34.87
C SER A 61 32.90 10.19 35.09
N ASN A 62 33.50 10.97 36.00
CA ASN A 62 34.78 10.59 36.60
C ASN A 62 34.52 9.49 37.63
N GLU A 63 35.32 8.42 37.61
CA GLU A 63 35.14 7.10 38.25
C GLU A 63 34.95 7.07 39.78
N TYR A 64 34.81 8.21 40.47
CA TYR A 64 34.76 8.28 41.94
C TYR A 64 33.54 9.00 42.52
N GLN A 65 32.55 9.40 41.72
CA GLN A 65 31.28 9.91 42.26
C GLN A 65 30.16 8.88 42.16
N VAL A 66 29.78 8.43 43.35
CA VAL A 66 28.70 7.50 43.73
C VAL A 66 27.51 7.51 42.74
N ARG A 67 27.27 6.34 42.13
CA ARG A 67 26.18 6.01 41.19
C ARG A 67 24.74 6.17 41.74
N ASN A 68 24.51 6.78 42.91
CA ASN A 68 23.22 6.70 43.60
C ASN A 68 22.27 7.90 43.41
N TYR A 69 22.68 8.98 42.73
CA TYR A 69 21.84 10.21 42.64
C TYR A 69 21.63 10.77 41.23
N LYS A 70 22.19 10.18 40.17
CA LYS A 70 21.90 10.60 38.79
C LYS A 70 20.64 9.92 38.27
N ARG A 71 19.48 10.47 38.61
CA ARG A 71 18.19 10.02 38.07
C ARG A 71 17.58 11.10 37.18
N GLN A 72 17.18 10.71 35.97
CA GLN A 72 16.36 11.55 35.10
C GLN A 72 14.96 11.71 35.70
N ILE A 73 14.48 12.95 35.81
CA ILE A 73 13.14 13.25 36.33
C ILE A 73 12.24 13.59 35.15
N TYR A 74 11.07 12.95 35.11
CA TYR A 74 10.09 13.14 34.03
C TYR A 74 8.90 13.98 34.50
N PRO A 75 8.29 14.79 33.61
CA PRO A 75 7.11 15.60 33.93
C PRO A 75 5.93 14.80 34.49
N GLU A 76 5.83 13.52 34.11
CA GLU A 76 4.79 12.58 34.55
C GLU A 76 4.72 12.45 36.08
N GLU A 77 5.86 12.60 36.78
CA GLU A 77 5.94 12.51 38.24
C GLU A 77 5.17 13.64 38.95
N PHE A 78 4.82 14.71 38.24
CA PHE A 78 4.16 15.90 38.76
C PHE A 78 2.67 15.99 38.38
N PHE A 79 2.14 15.07 37.57
CA PHE A 79 0.75 15.15 37.07
C PHE A 79 -0.29 15.19 38.20
N HIS A 80 -0.05 14.52 39.33
CA HIS A 80 -0.93 14.53 40.51
C HIS A 80 -1.11 15.91 41.17
N ILE A 81 -0.26 16.89 40.83
CA ILE A 81 -0.35 18.28 41.31
C ILE A 81 -1.47 19.03 40.59
N PHE A 82 -1.76 18.65 39.34
CA PHE A 82 -2.66 19.38 38.45
C PHE A 82 -4.09 18.82 38.40
N VAL A 83 -4.41 17.81 39.23
CA VAL A 83 -5.71 17.12 39.27
C VAL A 83 -6.89 18.09 39.41
N ASP A 84 -6.69 19.22 40.09
CA ASP A 84 -7.73 20.21 40.34
C ASP A 84 -7.81 21.33 39.28
N ASN A 85 -6.84 21.44 38.36
CA ASN A 85 -6.71 22.56 37.42
C ASN A 85 -6.36 22.08 35.98
N ASN A 86 -7.39 21.63 35.25
CA ASN A 86 -7.23 21.15 33.87
C ASN A 86 -6.64 22.20 32.90
N GLY A 87 -6.92 23.49 33.08
CA GLY A 87 -6.41 24.54 32.20
C GLY A 87 -4.90 24.74 32.29
N LEU A 88 -4.37 24.80 33.53
CA LEU A 88 -2.93 24.92 33.79
C LEU A 88 -2.19 23.64 33.40
N PHE A 89 -2.85 22.49 33.51
CA PHE A 89 -2.29 21.22 33.08
C PHE A 89 -2.10 21.17 31.56
N VAL A 90 -3.09 21.65 30.79
CA VAL A 90 -2.99 21.77 29.34
C VAL A 90 -1.86 22.72 28.95
N GLN A 91 -1.69 23.85 29.64
CA GLN A 91 -0.58 24.79 29.37
C GLN A 91 0.80 24.17 29.59
N LEU A 92 0.97 23.42 30.68
CA LEU A 92 2.22 22.67 30.91
C LEU A 92 2.48 21.67 29.78
N LEU A 93 1.47 20.89 29.40
CA LEU A 93 1.60 19.89 28.34
C LEU A 93 1.88 20.52 26.96
N GLU A 94 1.22 21.63 26.62
CA GLU A 94 1.49 22.44 25.42
C GLU A 94 2.96 22.90 25.39
N GLN A 95 3.45 23.46 26.50
CA GLN A 95 4.84 23.90 26.61
C GLN A 95 5.87 22.76 26.51
N LEU A 96 5.53 21.56 27.01
CA LEU A 96 6.38 20.37 26.90
C LEU A 96 6.46 19.85 25.46
N VAL A 97 5.36 19.94 24.71
CA VAL A 97 5.29 19.52 23.30
C VAL A 97 5.97 20.55 22.38
N GLU A 98 5.73 21.85 22.58
CA GLU A 98 6.34 22.93 21.79
C GLU A 98 7.85 23.07 22.02
N GLY A 99 8.32 22.79 23.25
CA GLY A 99 9.74 22.83 23.58
C GLY A 99 10.60 21.79 22.84
N GLY A 100 9.99 20.86 22.09
CA GLY A 100 10.70 19.86 21.29
C GLY A 100 11.57 18.90 22.11
N THR A 101 11.35 18.86 23.42
CA THR A 101 12.19 18.12 24.36
C THR A 101 11.89 16.61 24.26
N ASP A 102 12.91 15.78 24.47
CA ASP A 102 12.77 14.31 24.58
C ASP A 102 11.86 13.86 25.76
N PHE A 103 11.32 14.81 26.54
CA PHE A 103 10.34 14.59 27.60
C PHE A 103 8.91 14.41 27.09
N ALA A 104 8.64 14.73 25.83
CA ALA A 104 7.34 14.52 25.21
C ALA A 104 7.16 13.03 24.86
N THR A 105 6.93 12.22 25.90
CA THR A 105 6.64 10.78 25.75
C THR A 105 5.32 10.59 25.01
N LYS A 106 5.09 9.38 24.47
CA LYS A 106 3.78 9.03 23.87
C LYS A 106 2.62 9.23 24.86
N ALA A 107 2.87 9.01 26.15
CA ALA A 107 1.89 9.22 27.21
C ALA A 107 1.50 10.70 27.38
N VAL A 108 2.46 11.62 27.34
CA VAL A 108 2.22 13.08 27.37
C VAL A 108 1.35 13.52 26.20
N HIS A 109 1.66 13.03 24.99
CA HIS A 109 0.89 13.33 23.78
C HIS A 109 -0.53 12.76 23.82
N ASN A 110 -0.71 11.51 24.28
CA ASN A 110 -2.02 10.89 24.43
C ASN A 110 -2.88 11.60 25.49
N LEU A 111 -2.28 12.02 26.60
CA LEU A 111 -2.97 12.75 27.66
C LEU A 111 -3.39 14.15 27.20
N LEU A 112 -2.53 14.85 26.46
CA LEU A 112 -2.87 16.13 25.86
C LEU A 112 -4.04 15.98 24.86
N LEU A 113 -4.02 14.93 24.03
CA LEU A 113 -5.12 14.63 23.11
C LEU A 113 -6.42 14.33 23.87
N GLU A 114 -6.37 13.55 24.95
CA GLU A 114 -7.54 13.28 25.80
C GLU A 114 -8.12 14.55 26.42
N LEU A 115 -7.26 15.44 26.94
CA LEU A 115 -7.69 16.70 27.54
C LEU A 115 -8.31 17.64 26.50
N TYR A 116 -7.72 17.74 25.30
CA TYR A 116 -8.28 18.52 24.21
C TYR A 116 -9.63 17.98 23.74
N LEU A 117 -9.77 16.66 23.58
CA LEU A 117 -11.04 16.05 23.19
C LEU A 117 -12.12 16.24 24.27
N ASN A 118 -11.74 16.13 25.55
CA ASN A 118 -12.64 16.40 26.67
C ASN A 118 -13.06 17.88 26.74
N ALA A 119 -12.13 18.82 26.49
CA ALA A 119 -12.43 20.24 26.42
C ALA A 119 -13.37 20.54 25.25
N TRP A 120 -13.06 20.02 24.05
CA TRP A 120 -13.89 20.14 22.86
C TRP A 120 -15.32 19.60 23.05
N ARG A 121 -15.47 18.50 23.79
CA ARG A 121 -16.77 17.89 24.08
C ARG A 121 -17.61 18.71 25.08
N LYS A 122 -16.96 19.38 26.03
CA LYS A 122 -17.63 20.17 27.08
C LYS A 122 -17.94 21.59 26.61
N GLU A 123 -17.22 22.08 25.61
CA GLU A 123 -17.38 23.43 25.07
C GLU A 123 -18.77 23.60 24.41
N ARG A 124 -19.43 24.70 24.75
CA ARG A 124 -20.78 25.02 24.22
C ARG A 124 -20.76 26.09 23.13
N ASP A 125 -19.66 26.83 23.02
CA ASP A 125 -19.47 27.85 22.00
C ASP A 125 -18.89 27.23 20.71
N ASP A 126 -19.57 27.42 19.59
CA ASP A 126 -19.18 26.90 18.28
C ASP A 126 -17.81 27.45 17.82
N LEU A 127 -17.49 28.71 18.15
CA LEU A 127 -16.20 29.31 17.79
C LEU A 127 -15.06 28.68 18.59
N MET A 128 -15.22 28.53 19.90
CA MET A 128 -14.21 27.88 20.73
C MET A 128 -14.06 26.39 20.36
N ARG A 129 -15.16 25.73 20.02
CA ARG A 129 -15.16 24.33 19.58
C ARG A 129 -14.39 24.13 18.27
N THR A 130 -14.51 25.05 17.31
CA THR A 130 -13.72 25.02 16.07
C THR A 130 -12.23 25.28 16.33
N LEU A 131 -11.89 26.23 17.19
CA LEU A 131 -10.51 26.47 17.61
C LEU A 131 -9.88 25.25 18.30
N HIS A 132 -10.63 24.57 19.17
CA HIS A 132 -10.18 23.31 19.79
C HIS A 132 -10.01 22.20 18.75
N ALA A 133 -10.91 22.09 17.77
CA ALA A 133 -10.78 21.12 16.67
C ALA A 133 -9.52 21.37 15.84
N ASP A 134 -9.18 22.64 15.55
CA ASP A 134 -7.97 23.00 14.82
C ASP A 134 -6.71 22.68 15.62
N LYS A 135 -6.71 22.91 16.93
CA LYS A 135 -5.62 22.49 17.83
C LYS A 135 -5.43 20.98 17.80
N ILE A 136 -6.52 20.21 17.86
CA ILE A 136 -6.49 18.74 17.76
C ILE A 136 -5.93 18.32 16.41
N LYS A 137 -6.40 18.89 15.29
CA LYS A 137 -5.90 18.58 13.95
C LYS A 137 -4.42 18.91 13.79
N LYS A 138 -3.94 20.02 14.35
CA LYS A 138 -2.51 20.37 14.36
C LYS A 138 -1.69 19.37 15.16
N LEU A 139 -2.18 18.95 16.33
CA LEU A 139 -1.52 17.95 17.16
C LEU A 139 -1.45 16.59 16.44
N LEU A 140 -2.57 16.15 15.87
CA LEU A 140 -2.65 14.94 15.04
C LEU A 140 -1.83 15.06 13.76
N SER A 141 -1.45 16.27 13.34
CA SER A 141 -0.63 16.50 12.14
C SER A 141 0.86 16.25 12.33
N GLN A 142 1.33 16.15 13.57
CA GLN A 142 2.72 15.86 13.91
C GLN A 142 3.13 14.42 13.53
N PRO A 143 4.44 14.14 13.35
CA PRO A 143 4.93 12.84 12.89
C PRO A 143 4.57 11.68 13.84
N ASN A 144 4.19 10.54 13.24
CA ASN A 144 3.65 9.33 13.90
C ASN A 144 4.58 8.67 14.95
N GLU A 145 5.86 9.01 14.98
CA GLU A 145 6.81 8.44 15.94
C GLU A 145 6.52 8.84 17.40
N ARG A 146 5.80 9.96 17.59
CA ARG A 146 5.51 10.54 18.91
C ARG A 146 4.16 10.15 19.49
N PHE A 147 3.32 9.43 18.74
CA PHE A 147 1.97 9.05 19.14
C PHE A 147 1.80 7.53 19.18
N ASP A 148 0.89 7.08 20.04
CA ASP A 148 0.30 5.75 19.93
C ASP A 148 -1.00 5.86 19.12
N LEU A 149 -0.95 5.41 17.86
CA LEU A 149 -2.04 5.55 16.91
C LEU A 149 -3.30 4.79 17.37
N ASP A 150 -3.15 3.64 18.02
CA ASP A 150 -4.27 2.82 18.49
C ASP A 150 -5.02 3.52 19.63
N GLN A 151 -4.27 4.08 20.59
CA GLN A 151 -4.86 4.85 21.67
C GLN A 151 -5.53 6.13 21.16
N ALA A 152 -4.93 6.83 20.18
CA ALA A 152 -5.51 8.02 19.58
C ALA A 152 -6.85 7.71 18.88
N LEU A 153 -6.95 6.58 18.17
CA LEU A 153 -8.20 6.13 17.55
C LEU A 153 -9.29 5.86 18.58
N ILE A 154 -8.95 5.18 19.68
CA ILE A 154 -9.89 4.91 20.79
C ILE A 154 -10.38 6.22 21.41
N LEU A 155 -9.47 7.17 21.67
CA LEU A 155 -9.80 8.47 22.24
C LEU A 155 -10.73 9.29 21.33
N CYS A 156 -10.46 9.34 20.02
CA CYS A 156 -11.31 10.02 19.05
C CYS A 156 -12.69 9.36 18.95
N ARG A 157 -12.75 8.02 18.93
CA ARG A 157 -14.01 7.26 18.90
C ARG A 157 -14.86 7.48 20.15
N ASN A 158 -14.24 7.43 21.33
CA ASN A 158 -14.93 7.64 22.61
C ASN A 158 -15.54 9.04 22.74
N ASN A 159 -14.88 10.04 22.14
CA ASN A 159 -15.32 11.43 22.18
C ASN A 159 -16.20 11.85 20.99
N ARG A 160 -16.50 10.95 20.04
CA ARG A 160 -17.25 11.23 18.80
C ARG A 160 -16.66 12.40 18.00
N PHE A 161 -15.33 12.44 17.90
CA PHE A 161 -14.63 13.41 17.07
C PHE A 161 -14.37 12.82 15.68
N ASP A 162 -15.39 12.87 14.84
CA ASP A 162 -15.41 12.16 13.56
C ASP A 162 -14.39 12.72 12.55
N ASP A 163 -14.20 14.03 12.51
CA ASP A 163 -13.23 14.71 11.65
C ASP A 163 -11.79 14.21 11.89
N GLY A 164 -11.36 14.12 13.15
CA GLY A 164 -10.03 13.62 13.49
C GLY A 164 -9.90 12.12 13.33
N LEU A 165 -11.00 11.38 13.46
CA LEU A 165 -11.03 9.95 13.21
C LEU A 165 -10.77 9.64 11.73
N ILE A 166 -11.37 10.41 10.82
CA ILE A 166 -11.12 10.31 9.37
C ILE A 166 -9.64 10.60 9.07
N ASP A 167 -9.08 11.69 9.60
CA ASP A 167 -7.68 12.07 9.39
C ASP A 167 -6.72 10.98 9.92
N LEU A 168 -7.04 10.39 11.07
CA LEU A 168 -6.28 9.28 11.63
C LEU A 168 -6.37 8.02 10.78
N TYR A 169 -7.57 7.62 10.35
CA TYR A 169 -7.72 6.45 9.47
C TYR A 169 -7.01 6.62 8.13
N ALA A 170 -7.01 7.83 7.57
CA ALA A 170 -6.27 8.13 6.34
C ALA A 170 -4.75 7.96 6.52
N ARG A 171 -4.21 8.28 7.70
CA ARG A 171 -2.78 8.10 8.04
C ARG A 171 -2.40 6.66 8.29
N VAL A 172 -3.26 5.88 8.95
CA VAL A 172 -3.03 4.46 9.21
C VAL A 172 -3.22 3.62 7.94
N GLY A 173 -3.84 4.18 6.90
CA GLY A 173 -4.13 3.49 5.65
C GLY A 173 -5.40 2.64 5.72
N LEU A 174 -6.25 2.83 6.73
CA LEU A 174 -7.51 2.10 6.92
C LEU A 174 -8.66 2.75 6.15
N TYR A 175 -8.50 2.85 4.83
CA TYR A 175 -9.44 3.54 3.96
C TYR A 175 -10.84 2.92 3.92
N HIS A 176 -10.96 1.60 4.16
CA HIS A 176 -12.25 0.93 4.24
C HIS A 176 -13.14 1.51 5.36
N LEU A 177 -12.56 1.84 6.52
CA LEU A 177 -13.29 2.40 7.64
C LEU A 177 -13.71 3.84 7.39
N VAL A 178 -12.87 4.63 6.70
CA VAL A 178 -13.23 5.98 6.24
C VAL A 178 -14.43 5.92 5.31
N LEU A 179 -14.40 5.00 4.35
CA LEU A 179 -15.48 4.83 3.39
C LEU A 179 -16.77 4.38 4.07
N GLN A 180 -16.68 3.42 5.00
CA GLN A 180 -17.84 2.96 5.78
C GLN A 180 -18.44 4.11 6.60
N TYR A 181 -17.60 4.93 7.25
CA TYR A 181 -18.08 6.11 7.98
C TYR A 181 -18.84 7.09 7.06
N TYR A 182 -18.31 7.37 5.86
CA TYR A 182 -19.01 8.25 4.91
C TYR A 182 -20.28 7.62 4.33
N ILE A 183 -20.31 6.31 4.18
CA ILE A 183 -21.51 5.54 3.79
C ILE A 183 -22.58 5.66 4.90
N ASP A 184 -22.21 5.55 6.17
CA ASP A 184 -23.13 5.68 7.29
C ASP A 184 -23.72 7.11 7.40
N GLN A 185 -22.97 8.12 6.94
CA GLN A 185 -23.39 9.52 6.89
C GLN A 185 -24.10 9.92 5.58
N ASP A 186 -24.24 9.00 4.62
CA ASP A 186 -24.80 9.21 3.27
C ASP A 186 -24.15 10.39 2.50
N ASP A 187 -22.87 10.69 2.77
CA ASP A 187 -22.14 11.78 2.10
C ASP A 187 -21.54 11.31 0.77
N SER A 188 -22.35 11.42 -0.29
CA SER A 188 -21.97 10.97 -1.64
C SER A 188 -20.84 11.76 -2.29
N LEU A 189 -20.45 12.94 -1.77
CA LEU A 189 -19.32 13.72 -2.29
C LEU A 189 -17.99 13.23 -1.73
N ARG A 190 -17.93 12.98 -0.41
CA ARG A 190 -16.70 12.54 0.25
C ARG A 190 -16.34 11.11 -0.09
N ILE A 191 -17.34 10.23 -0.30
CA ILE A 191 -17.12 8.85 -0.79
C ILE A 191 -16.38 8.89 -2.13
N MET A 192 -16.80 9.74 -3.07
CA MET A 192 -16.17 9.87 -4.39
C MET A 192 -14.72 10.35 -4.29
N LYS A 193 -14.47 11.43 -3.53
CA LYS A 193 -13.10 11.95 -3.32
C LYS A 193 -12.19 10.90 -2.68
N THR A 194 -12.71 10.15 -1.71
CA THR A 194 -11.98 9.05 -1.06
C THR A 194 -11.67 7.92 -2.04
N CYS A 195 -12.61 7.57 -2.91
CA CYS A 195 -12.40 6.56 -3.95
C CYS A 195 -11.41 7.03 -5.03
N GLU A 196 -11.38 8.32 -5.39
CA GLU A 196 -10.41 8.85 -6.35
C GLU A 196 -8.98 8.92 -5.76
N GLN A 197 -8.87 9.36 -4.50
CA GLN A 197 -7.58 9.52 -3.84
C GLN A 197 -6.97 8.18 -3.44
N PHE A 198 -7.77 7.27 -2.90
CA PHE A 198 -7.28 6.01 -2.34
C PHE A 198 -7.61 4.79 -3.20
N GLY A 199 -8.39 4.92 -4.27
CA GLY A 199 -8.78 3.80 -5.13
C GLY A 199 -7.62 3.17 -5.91
N SER A 200 -6.54 3.93 -6.16
CA SER A 200 -5.30 3.39 -6.74
C SER A 200 -4.54 2.47 -5.77
N GLN A 201 -4.58 2.78 -4.47
CA GLN A 201 -3.89 2.04 -3.40
C GLN A 201 -4.74 0.89 -2.86
N ALA A 202 -6.05 1.09 -2.77
CA ALA A 202 -7.01 0.15 -2.23
C ALA A 202 -8.17 -0.07 -3.21
N PRO A 203 -7.95 -0.88 -4.26
CA PRO A 203 -8.98 -1.30 -5.23
C PRO A 203 -10.30 -1.82 -4.61
N HIS A 204 -10.23 -2.45 -3.44
CA HIS A 204 -11.39 -3.03 -2.77
C HIS A 204 -12.41 -1.98 -2.27
N LEU A 205 -12.05 -0.69 -2.19
CA LEU A 205 -12.94 0.39 -1.79
C LEU A 205 -14.07 0.64 -2.78
N TYR A 206 -13.85 0.34 -4.06
CA TYR A 206 -14.86 0.56 -5.09
C TYR A 206 -16.07 -0.38 -4.91
N MET A 207 -15.93 -1.52 -4.24
CA MET A 207 -17.03 -2.46 -3.99
C MET A 207 -18.08 -1.90 -3.01
N PRO A 208 -17.73 -1.49 -1.78
CA PRO A 208 -18.69 -0.84 -0.88
C PRO A 208 -19.26 0.47 -1.46
N ALA A 209 -18.43 1.25 -2.17
CA ALA A 209 -18.88 2.46 -2.84
C ALA A 209 -19.94 2.14 -3.91
N LEU A 210 -19.67 1.17 -4.79
CA LEU A 210 -20.62 0.73 -5.82
C LEU A 210 -21.96 0.29 -5.21
N ILE A 211 -21.92 -0.52 -4.14
CA ILE A 211 -23.14 -0.96 -3.43
C ILE A 211 -23.91 0.24 -2.89
N HIS A 212 -23.23 1.22 -2.31
CA HIS A 212 -23.87 2.44 -1.81
C HIS A 212 -24.54 3.23 -2.95
N TYR A 213 -23.77 3.62 -3.98
CA TYR A 213 -24.31 4.38 -5.11
C TYR A 213 -25.39 3.65 -5.90
N SER A 214 -25.34 2.31 -5.95
CA SER A 214 -26.40 1.50 -6.56
C SER A 214 -27.73 1.61 -5.79
N LYS A 215 -27.68 1.78 -4.47
CA LYS A 215 -28.85 1.97 -3.61
C LYS A 215 -29.37 3.40 -3.64
N THR A 216 -28.47 4.39 -3.69
CA THR A 216 -28.82 5.82 -3.70
C THR A 216 -29.26 6.30 -5.09
N GLY A 217 -28.81 5.66 -6.17
CA GLY A 217 -29.19 5.99 -7.54
C GLY A 217 -28.57 7.28 -8.10
N ASP A 218 -27.41 7.69 -7.57
CA ASP A 218 -26.72 8.93 -7.93
C ASP A 218 -26.09 8.85 -9.35
N GLU A 219 -26.06 9.97 -10.07
CA GLU A 219 -25.50 10.09 -11.43
C GLU A 219 -23.99 9.76 -11.47
N ARG A 220 -23.32 9.95 -10.32
CA ARG A 220 -21.90 9.65 -10.06
C ARG A 220 -21.56 8.16 -10.10
N LEU A 221 -22.55 7.27 -10.13
CA LEU A 221 -22.37 5.85 -10.39
C LEU A 221 -21.60 5.61 -11.70
N SER A 222 -21.85 6.45 -12.72
CA SER A 222 -21.19 6.35 -14.03
C SER A 222 -19.67 6.55 -13.96
N GLN A 223 -19.19 7.45 -13.10
CA GLN A 223 -17.76 7.73 -12.90
C GLN A 223 -17.08 6.59 -12.14
N ILE A 224 -17.75 6.02 -11.15
CA ILE A 224 -17.24 4.86 -10.40
C ILE A 224 -17.16 3.62 -11.28
N LEU A 225 -18.16 3.38 -12.12
CA LEU A 225 -18.12 2.27 -13.09
C LEU A 225 -16.96 2.42 -14.08
N LYS A 226 -16.66 3.65 -14.53
CA LYS A 226 -15.47 3.92 -15.37
C LYS A 226 -14.16 3.67 -14.62
N ALA A 227 -14.06 4.09 -13.35
CA ALA A 227 -12.88 3.83 -12.52
C ALA A 227 -12.68 2.33 -12.27
N ILE A 228 -13.75 1.59 -11.98
CA ILE A 228 -13.73 0.12 -11.81
C ILE A 228 -13.28 -0.56 -13.10
N GLU A 229 -13.78 -0.11 -14.26
CA GLU A 229 -13.39 -0.64 -15.56
C GLU A 229 -11.90 -0.42 -15.85
N HIS A 230 -11.39 0.78 -15.54
CA HIS A 230 -9.99 1.13 -15.74
C HIS A 230 -9.06 0.28 -14.87
N HIS A 231 -9.42 0.10 -13.60
CA HIS A 231 -8.58 -0.65 -12.67
C HIS A 231 -8.79 -2.17 -12.73
N LYS A 232 -9.75 -2.68 -13.53
CA LYS A 232 -10.08 -4.12 -13.71
C LYS A 232 -10.26 -4.91 -12.40
N ILE A 233 -10.75 -4.24 -11.36
CA ILE A 233 -10.73 -4.79 -9.99
C ILE A 233 -11.86 -5.80 -9.78
N ILE A 234 -13.01 -5.53 -10.41
CA ILE A 234 -14.24 -6.25 -10.14
C ILE A 234 -14.66 -6.95 -11.42
N PRO A 235 -14.87 -8.28 -11.39
CA PRO A 235 -15.46 -9.00 -12.50
C PRO A 235 -16.80 -8.35 -12.89
N PRO A 236 -16.99 -8.00 -14.16
CA PRO A 236 -18.19 -7.29 -14.63
C PRO A 236 -19.50 -8.01 -14.27
N MET A 237 -19.47 -9.34 -14.13
CA MET A 237 -20.62 -10.12 -13.68
C MET A 237 -21.04 -9.80 -12.24
N VAL A 238 -20.09 -9.54 -11.35
CA VAL A 238 -20.36 -9.16 -9.96
C VAL A 238 -20.98 -7.76 -9.93
N VAL A 239 -20.46 -6.83 -10.75
CA VAL A 239 -21.03 -5.49 -10.92
C VAL A 239 -22.49 -5.58 -11.37
N ILE A 240 -22.77 -6.39 -12.39
CA ILE A 240 -24.15 -6.59 -12.89
C ILE A 240 -25.05 -7.17 -11.81
N LYS A 241 -24.59 -8.18 -11.06
CA LYS A 241 -25.39 -8.79 -9.99
C LYS A 241 -25.75 -7.76 -8.90
N ILE A 242 -24.80 -6.95 -8.46
CA ILE A 242 -25.02 -5.88 -7.46
C ILE A 242 -26.06 -4.88 -7.99
N LEU A 243 -25.92 -4.47 -9.25
CA LEU A 243 -26.83 -3.51 -9.88
C LEU A 243 -28.26 -4.08 -10.04
N LEU A 244 -28.38 -5.37 -10.36
CA LEU A 244 -29.68 -6.07 -10.47
C LEU A 244 -30.38 -6.22 -9.11
N GLU A 245 -29.61 -6.40 -8.03
CA GLU A 245 -30.16 -6.48 -6.67
C GLU A 245 -30.70 -5.10 -6.19
N SER A 246 -30.10 -4.00 -6.66
CA SER A 246 -30.50 -2.63 -6.31
C SER A 246 -31.59 -2.06 -7.23
N LYS A 247 -32.86 -2.08 -6.80
CA LYS A 247 -34.03 -1.59 -7.55
C LYS A 247 -34.06 -0.08 -7.89
N ARG A 248 -33.04 0.70 -7.49
CA ARG A 248 -32.99 2.17 -7.64
C ARG A 248 -31.88 2.68 -8.56
N ALA A 249 -30.98 1.81 -9.02
CA ALA A 249 -29.97 2.22 -10.00
C ALA A 249 -30.66 2.55 -11.33
N SER A 250 -30.43 3.74 -11.87
CA SER A 250 -31.01 4.15 -13.14
C SER A 250 -30.34 3.35 -14.27
N LEU A 251 -31.15 2.62 -15.04
CA LEU A 251 -30.68 1.82 -16.18
C LEU A 251 -29.91 2.68 -17.20
N GLY A 252 -30.18 3.99 -17.27
CA GLY A 252 -29.48 4.94 -18.13
C GLY A 252 -27.98 5.02 -17.87
N SER A 253 -27.56 5.13 -16.60
CA SER A 253 -26.14 5.23 -16.23
C SER A 253 -25.39 3.90 -16.43
N VAL A 254 -26.12 2.77 -16.37
CA VAL A 254 -25.56 1.42 -16.52
C VAL A 254 -25.53 0.97 -17.98
N LYS A 255 -26.48 1.43 -18.82
CA LYS A 255 -26.58 1.03 -20.24
C LYS A 255 -25.29 1.32 -21.00
N GLU A 256 -24.69 2.49 -20.81
CA GLU A 256 -23.46 2.86 -21.50
C GLU A 256 -22.27 1.96 -21.08
N TYR A 257 -22.20 1.62 -19.78
CA TYR A 257 -21.23 0.67 -19.26
C TYR A 257 -21.42 -0.73 -19.87
N LEU A 258 -22.66 -1.23 -19.90
CA LEU A 258 -22.99 -2.54 -20.46
C LEU A 258 -22.70 -2.61 -21.97
N VAL A 259 -23.05 -1.58 -22.74
CA VAL A 259 -22.78 -1.54 -24.19
C VAL A 259 -21.29 -1.56 -24.47
N ARG A 260 -20.49 -0.75 -23.77
CA ARG A 260 -19.01 -0.79 -23.90
C ARG A 260 -18.45 -2.16 -23.51
N PHE A 261 -18.94 -2.73 -22.43
CA PHE A 261 -18.45 -4.02 -21.94
C PHE A 261 -18.79 -5.17 -22.88
N LEU A 262 -20.04 -5.25 -23.34
CA LEU A 262 -20.49 -6.26 -24.30
C LEU A 262 -19.76 -6.11 -25.64
N GLY A 263 -19.52 -4.88 -26.10
CA GLY A 263 -18.70 -4.63 -27.29
C GLY A 263 -17.28 -5.20 -27.14
N LYS A 264 -16.58 -4.87 -26.05
CA LYS A 264 -15.24 -5.42 -25.79
C LYS A 264 -15.21 -6.94 -25.66
N LEU A 265 -16.26 -7.55 -25.11
CA LEU A 265 -16.38 -9.01 -25.05
C LEU A 265 -16.56 -9.59 -26.45
N GLN A 266 -17.40 -8.98 -27.28
CA GLN A 266 -17.64 -9.42 -28.65
C GLN A 266 -16.37 -9.30 -29.50
N ASP A 267 -15.62 -8.21 -29.37
CA ASP A 267 -14.33 -8.03 -30.05
C ASP A 267 -13.33 -9.13 -29.66
N LYS A 268 -13.24 -9.45 -28.37
CA LYS A 268 -12.37 -10.55 -27.89
C LYS A 268 -12.80 -11.92 -28.40
N VAL A 269 -14.10 -12.16 -28.53
CA VAL A 269 -14.62 -13.41 -29.10
C VAL A 269 -14.21 -13.49 -30.57
N LEU A 270 -14.37 -12.40 -31.33
CA LEU A 270 -13.98 -12.34 -32.74
C LEU A 270 -12.46 -12.52 -32.92
N ASP A 271 -11.64 -11.87 -32.10
CA ASP A 271 -10.18 -12.02 -32.14
C ASP A 271 -9.76 -13.48 -31.85
N ASN A 272 -10.41 -14.13 -30.88
CA ASN A 272 -10.17 -15.54 -30.59
C ASN A 272 -10.63 -16.45 -31.72
N GLU A 273 -11.77 -16.19 -32.35
CA GLU A 273 -12.26 -16.95 -33.52
C GLU A 273 -11.27 -16.83 -34.69
N ASN A 274 -10.81 -15.62 -34.99
CA ASN A 274 -9.80 -15.38 -36.03
C ASN A 274 -8.48 -16.11 -35.73
N ALA A 275 -8.02 -16.11 -34.47
CA ALA A 275 -6.82 -16.83 -34.07
C ALA A 275 -7.00 -18.34 -34.19
N ILE A 276 -8.18 -18.87 -33.82
CA ILE A 276 -8.50 -20.29 -33.97
C ILE A 276 -8.46 -20.70 -35.43
N ASP A 277 -9.05 -19.92 -36.33
CA ASP A 277 -9.06 -20.25 -37.76
C ASP A 277 -7.65 -20.17 -38.37
N HIS A 278 -6.85 -19.17 -38.00
CA HIS A 278 -5.43 -19.12 -38.38
C HIS A 278 -4.66 -20.37 -37.91
N TYR A 279 -4.83 -20.78 -36.65
CA TYR A 279 -4.14 -21.97 -36.13
C TYR A 279 -4.65 -23.27 -36.77
N LYS A 280 -5.92 -23.35 -37.18
CA LYS A 280 -6.43 -24.50 -37.94
C LYS A 280 -5.77 -24.59 -39.32
N ASP A 281 -5.69 -23.47 -40.03
CA ASP A 281 -5.08 -23.40 -41.36
C ASP A 281 -3.60 -23.80 -41.29
N ASP A 282 -2.84 -23.23 -40.34
CA ASP A 282 -1.44 -23.60 -40.10
C ASP A 282 -1.28 -25.09 -39.76
N THR A 283 -2.20 -25.65 -38.96
CA THR A 283 -2.16 -27.06 -38.57
C THR A 283 -2.41 -27.96 -39.78
N GLU A 284 -3.32 -27.58 -40.67
CA GLU A 284 -3.62 -28.34 -41.88
C GLU A 284 -2.46 -28.29 -42.87
N ASP A 285 -1.84 -27.12 -43.06
CA ASP A 285 -0.61 -26.96 -43.84
C ASP A 285 0.52 -27.86 -43.33
N VAL A 286 0.69 -27.94 -42.01
CA VAL A 286 1.69 -28.82 -41.38
C VAL A 286 1.33 -30.29 -41.59
N ARG A 287 0.07 -30.69 -41.43
CA ARG A 287 -0.37 -32.06 -41.70
C ARG A 287 -0.13 -32.48 -43.14
N GLN A 288 -0.45 -31.61 -44.10
CA GLN A 288 -0.21 -31.89 -45.51
C GLN A 288 1.29 -32.10 -45.78
N ARG A 289 2.17 -31.27 -45.21
CA ARG A 289 3.63 -31.45 -45.34
C ARG A 289 4.10 -32.78 -44.74
N ILE A 290 3.53 -33.21 -43.61
CA ILE A 290 3.85 -34.52 -43.02
C ILE A 290 3.42 -35.66 -43.95
N GLU A 291 2.20 -35.62 -44.49
CA GLU A 291 1.72 -36.64 -45.44
C GLU A 291 2.56 -36.69 -46.72
N GLU A 292 3.00 -35.54 -47.24
CA GLU A 292 3.92 -35.44 -48.37
C GLU A 292 5.28 -36.10 -48.05
N PHE A 293 5.84 -35.88 -46.86
CA PHE A 293 7.10 -36.50 -46.46
C PHE A 293 6.98 -38.01 -46.21
N GLU A 294 5.86 -38.50 -45.68
CA GLU A 294 5.65 -39.92 -45.39
C GLU A 294 5.34 -40.74 -46.65
N ASN A 295 4.53 -40.21 -47.57
CA ASN A 295 3.98 -40.98 -48.68
C ASN A 295 4.66 -40.73 -50.02
N HIS A 296 5.52 -39.71 -50.16
CA HIS A 296 6.16 -39.38 -51.44
C HIS A 296 7.69 -39.47 -51.33
N GLN A 297 8.33 -40.16 -52.29
CA GLN A 297 9.78 -40.18 -52.40
C GLN A 297 10.26 -38.79 -52.84
N THR A 298 10.97 -38.07 -51.97
CA THR A 298 11.48 -36.73 -52.27
C THR A 298 12.53 -36.81 -53.39
N VAL A 299 12.16 -36.40 -54.62
CA VAL A 299 13.08 -36.36 -55.75
C VAL A 299 13.90 -35.07 -55.69
N PHE A 300 15.16 -35.17 -55.26
CA PHE A 300 16.08 -34.05 -55.27
C PHE A 300 16.45 -33.68 -56.72
N LYS A 301 15.86 -32.59 -57.24
CA LYS A 301 16.28 -31.95 -58.51
C LYS A 301 17.03 -30.61 -58.38
N PRO A 302 17.87 -30.36 -57.36
CA PRO A 302 18.66 -29.14 -57.35
C PRO A 302 19.84 -29.27 -58.31
N SER A 303 19.89 -28.38 -59.29
CA SER A 303 20.98 -28.29 -60.27
C SER A 303 22.10 -27.37 -59.81
N LYS A 304 21.94 -26.65 -58.69
CA LYS A 304 22.90 -25.66 -58.17
C LYS A 304 23.13 -25.81 -56.67
N CYS A 305 24.37 -25.55 -56.25
CA CYS A 305 24.77 -25.56 -54.84
C CYS A 305 24.27 -24.30 -54.12
N SER A 306 23.63 -24.46 -52.95
CA SER A 306 23.06 -23.34 -52.18
C SER A 306 24.12 -22.43 -51.53
N ALA A 307 25.39 -22.86 -51.45
CA ALA A 307 26.49 -22.05 -50.90
C ALA A 307 27.25 -21.24 -51.96
N CYS A 308 27.57 -21.84 -53.12
CA CYS A 308 28.38 -21.21 -54.16
C CYS A 308 27.61 -20.90 -55.47
N GLN A 309 26.33 -21.29 -55.56
CA GLN A 309 25.43 -21.06 -56.70
C GLN A 309 25.89 -21.67 -58.04
N SER A 310 26.99 -22.41 -58.06
CA SER A 310 27.46 -23.14 -59.25
C SER A 310 26.72 -24.47 -59.43
N VAL A 311 26.83 -25.04 -60.63
CA VAL A 311 26.22 -26.34 -60.96
C VAL A 311 26.74 -27.40 -59.98
N LEU A 312 25.84 -28.24 -59.49
CA LEU A 312 26.17 -29.32 -58.56
C LEU A 312 26.98 -30.40 -59.29
N ASP A 313 28.19 -30.65 -58.79
CA ASP A 313 29.09 -31.70 -59.24
C ASP A 313 29.18 -32.77 -58.15
N LEU A 314 29.36 -34.04 -58.55
CA LEU A 314 29.53 -35.15 -57.62
C LEU A 314 30.94 -35.07 -56.98
N PRO A 315 31.09 -35.27 -55.65
CA PRO A 315 30.08 -35.67 -54.66
C PRO A 315 29.28 -34.51 -54.03
N SER A 316 27.96 -34.71 -53.87
CA SER A 316 27.01 -33.74 -53.31
C SER A 316 26.27 -34.27 -52.09
N VAL A 317 25.90 -33.36 -51.19
CA VAL A 317 25.08 -33.62 -49.99
C VAL A 317 23.72 -32.97 -50.19
N HIS A 318 22.65 -33.74 -49.99
CA HIS A 318 21.26 -33.31 -50.16
C HIS A 318 20.51 -33.42 -48.83
N PHE A 319 19.80 -32.37 -48.44
CA PHE A 319 18.97 -32.35 -47.22
C PHE A 319 17.49 -32.41 -47.57
N LEU A 320 16.67 -33.01 -46.70
CA LEU A 320 15.21 -33.09 -46.86
C LEU A 320 14.52 -31.72 -46.91
N CYS A 321 15.18 -30.67 -46.42
CA CYS A 321 14.77 -29.28 -46.61
C CYS A 321 14.97 -28.75 -48.06
N SER A 322 15.27 -29.64 -49.03
CA SER A 322 15.55 -29.37 -50.44
C SER A 322 16.81 -28.56 -50.76
N HIS A 323 17.64 -28.23 -49.76
CA HIS A 323 18.94 -27.61 -49.97
C HIS A 323 20.01 -28.63 -50.36
N SER A 324 20.93 -28.24 -51.23
CA SER A 324 21.97 -29.13 -51.74
C SER A 324 23.30 -28.41 -51.90
N TYR A 325 24.36 -29.11 -51.56
CA TYR A 325 25.70 -28.55 -51.46
C TYR A 325 26.72 -29.50 -52.09
N HIS A 326 27.80 -28.97 -52.65
CA HIS A 326 28.99 -29.79 -52.90
C HIS A 326 29.55 -30.26 -51.56
N GLN A 327 30.08 -31.48 -51.49
CA GLN A 327 30.67 -32.01 -50.26
C GLN A 327 31.75 -31.08 -49.67
N ASN A 328 32.58 -30.47 -50.54
CA ASN A 328 33.61 -29.53 -50.12
C ASN A 328 33.04 -28.16 -49.68
N CYS A 329 31.96 -27.70 -50.31
CA CYS A 329 31.28 -26.47 -49.88
C CYS A 329 30.56 -26.66 -48.55
N PHE A 330 30.02 -27.86 -48.31
CA PHE A 330 29.40 -28.21 -47.03
C PHE A 330 30.45 -28.18 -45.90
N TYR A 331 31.54 -28.94 -46.00
CA TYR A 331 32.57 -28.98 -44.94
C TYR A 331 33.21 -27.64 -44.61
N ASN A 332 33.29 -26.72 -45.58
CA ASN A 332 33.86 -25.38 -45.36
C ASN A 332 32.85 -24.38 -44.75
N TYR A 333 31.55 -24.60 -44.93
CA TYR A 333 30.49 -23.69 -44.46
C TYR A 333 29.72 -24.19 -43.24
N SER A 334 29.69 -25.50 -42.99
CA SER A 334 29.01 -26.09 -41.83
C SER A 334 29.97 -26.27 -40.66
N ALA A 335 29.62 -25.74 -39.48
CA ALA A 335 30.36 -26.01 -38.24
C ALA A 335 30.06 -27.41 -37.65
N GLU A 336 28.89 -27.97 -37.96
CA GLU A 336 28.39 -29.29 -37.52
C GLU A 336 28.08 -30.15 -38.74
N HIS A 337 28.48 -31.43 -38.71
CA HIS A 337 28.60 -32.28 -39.91
C HIS A 337 27.27 -32.86 -40.42
N ASP A 338 26.15 -32.63 -39.73
CA ASP A 338 24.86 -33.27 -40.02
C ASP A 338 23.69 -32.29 -40.23
N GLU A 339 23.94 -30.97 -40.21
CA GLU A 339 22.88 -29.96 -40.26
C GLU A 339 22.99 -29.02 -41.47
N CYS A 340 21.86 -28.67 -42.07
CA CYS A 340 21.82 -27.70 -43.17
C CYS A 340 22.18 -26.29 -42.67
N PRO A 341 23.23 -25.62 -43.19
CA PRO A 341 23.70 -24.32 -42.68
C PRO A 341 22.69 -23.17 -42.76
N ILE A 342 21.71 -23.26 -43.65
CA ILE A 342 20.65 -22.25 -43.81
C ILE A 342 19.52 -22.49 -42.79
N CYS A 343 19.09 -23.75 -42.65
CA CYS A 343 17.94 -24.13 -41.82
C CYS A 343 18.32 -24.38 -40.36
N VAL A 344 19.61 -24.51 -40.04
CA VAL A 344 20.06 -24.75 -38.65
C VAL A 344 19.60 -23.64 -37.71
N THR A 345 19.63 -22.38 -38.12
CA THR A 345 19.25 -21.27 -37.25
C THR A 345 17.75 -21.24 -36.96
N THR A 346 16.91 -21.61 -37.93
CA THR A 346 15.46 -21.70 -37.77
C THR A 346 15.07 -22.97 -37.01
N ASN A 347 15.69 -24.10 -37.33
CA ASN A 347 15.42 -25.37 -36.67
C ASN A 347 15.90 -25.36 -35.22
N LYS A 348 17.05 -24.74 -34.91
CA LYS A 348 17.51 -24.56 -33.52
C LYS A 348 16.55 -23.70 -32.72
N LYS A 349 16.02 -22.61 -33.27
CA LYS A 349 14.98 -21.82 -32.59
C LYS A 349 13.73 -22.64 -32.30
N LEU A 350 13.24 -23.40 -33.27
CA LEU A 350 12.08 -24.29 -33.09
C LEU A 350 12.36 -25.40 -32.08
N LEU A 351 13.55 -26.00 -32.10
CA LEU A 351 13.96 -27.04 -31.14
C LEU A 351 14.18 -26.47 -29.74
N ASP A 352 14.71 -25.26 -29.60
CA ASP A 352 14.84 -24.57 -28.32
C ASP A 352 13.46 -24.19 -27.76
N GLU A 353 12.53 -23.76 -28.62
CA GLU A 353 11.13 -23.55 -28.26
C GLU A 353 10.52 -24.87 -27.76
N ILE A 354 10.59 -25.96 -28.55
CA ILE A 354 10.09 -27.30 -28.16
C ILE A 354 10.76 -27.81 -26.87
N GLY A 355 12.07 -27.64 -26.73
CA GLY A 355 12.82 -28.00 -25.52
C GLY A 355 12.42 -27.17 -24.30
N SER A 356 12.07 -25.90 -24.48
CA SER A 356 11.48 -25.07 -23.43
C SER A 356 10.07 -25.54 -23.04
N HIS A 357 9.30 -26.05 -24.00
CA HIS A 357 8.01 -26.69 -23.77
C HIS A 357 8.16 -28.02 -22.98
N GLU A 358 9.18 -28.84 -23.27
CA GLU A 358 9.46 -30.11 -22.58
C GLU A 358 10.09 -29.95 -21.19
N THR A 359 11.03 -29.01 -21.03
CA THR A 359 11.60 -28.68 -19.71
C THR A 359 10.54 -28.08 -18.78
N SER A 360 9.59 -27.30 -19.31
CA SER A 360 8.43 -26.79 -18.56
C SER A 360 7.45 -27.91 -18.16
N LYS A 361 7.37 -29.00 -18.94
CA LYS A 361 6.66 -30.24 -18.62
C LYS A 361 7.19 -30.93 -17.35
N SER A 362 8.51 -30.87 -17.12
CA SER A 362 9.15 -31.35 -15.89
C SER A 362 9.00 -30.39 -14.69
N GLY A 363 8.48 -29.19 -14.92
CA GLY A 363 8.33 -28.09 -13.97
C GLY A 363 7.01 -28.08 -13.20
N ILE A 364 6.35 -29.23 -12.98
CA ILE A 364 5.12 -29.34 -12.17
C ILE A 364 5.28 -28.64 -10.80
N ASN A 365 6.48 -28.66 -10.22
CA ASN A 365 6.79 -27.99 -8.95
C ASN A 365 6.89 -26.45 -9.02
N LYS A 366 7.12 -25.85 -10.19
CA LYS A 366 7.09 -24.38 -10.37
C LYS A 366 5.64 -23.89 -10.56
N LEU A 367 4.80 -24.71 -11.19
CA LEU A 367 3.41 -24.40 -11.52
C LEU A 367 2.50 -24.33 -10.30
N ASP A 368 2.76 -25.15 -9.27
CA ASP A 368 1.99 -25.11 -8.01
C ASP A 368 2.10 -23.72 -7.32
N ARG A 369 3.26 -23.05 -7.46
CA ARG A 369 3.45 -21.68 -6.96
C ARG A 369 2.73 -20.64 -7.82
N GLU A 370 2.69 -20.78 -9.14
CA GLU A 370 1.99 -19.84 -10.03
C GLU A 370 0.47 -19.91 -9.87
N PHE A 371 -0.11 -21.10 -9.70
CA PHE A 371 -1.54 -21.25 -9.42
C PHE A 371 -1.95 -20.64 -8.07
N THR A 372 -1.08 -20.70 -7.06
CA THR A 372 -1.36 -20.04 -5.77
C THR A 372 -1.28 -18.51 -5.83
N LEU A 373 -0.60 -17.93 -6.81
CA LEU A 373 -0.36 -16.49 -6.90
C LEU A 373 -1.23 -15.76 -7.95
N ALA A 374 -1.57 -16.40 -9.06
CA ALA A 374 -2.29 -15.77 -10.17
C ALA A 374 -3.78 -16.18 -10.19
N LYS A 375 -4.64 -15.42 -9.49
CA LYS A 375 -6.10 -15.62 -9.51
C LYS A 375 -6.77 -15.23 -10.84
N ASP A 376 -6.15 -14.38 -11.65
CA ASP A 376 -6.81 -13.76 -12.81
C ASP A 376 -6.44 -14.35 -14.19
N ASP A 377 -5.40 -15.18 -14.27
CA ASP A 377 -4.91 -15.78 -15.52
C ASP A 377 -4.82 -17.31 -15.48
N ALA A 378 -5.51 -17.95 -14.52
CA ALA A 378 -5.49 -19.40 -14.35
C ALA A 378 -5.90 -20.15 -15.64
N PHE A 379 -6.83 -19.59 -16.42
CA PHE A 379 -7.24 -20.19 -17.69
C PHE A 379 -6.16 -20.08 -18.78
N ASN A 380 -5.46 -18.95 -18.88
CA ASN A 380 -4.34 -18.81 -19.81
C ASN A 380 -3.17 -19.72 -19.41
N SER A 381 -2.91 -19.85 -18.11
CA SER A 381 -1.93 -20.82 -17.58
C SER A 381 -2.34 -22.26 -17.89
N LEU A 382 -3.63 -22.61 -17.73
CA LEU A 382 -4.17 -23.93 -18.11
C LEU A 382 -4.11 -24.18 -19.62
N ALA A 383 -4.42 -23.18 -20.44
CA ALA A 383 -4.32 -23.28 -21.89
C ALA A 383 -2.86 -23.52 -22.34
N LYS A 384 -1.89 -22.83 -21.71
CA LYS A 384 -0.46 -23.10 -21.91
C LYS A 384 -0.09 -24.53 -21.49
N LEU A 385 -0.63 -25.03 -20.37
CA LEU A 385 -0.41 -26.41 -19.90
C LEU A 385 -0.96 -27.47 -20.86
N PHE A 386 -2.14 -27.22 -21.43
CA PHE A 386 -2.67 -28.04 -22.52
C PHE A 386 -1.78 -27.97 -23.76
N GLY A 387 -1.29 -26.79 -24.12
CA GLY A 387 -0.32 -26.60 -25.22
C GLY A 387 1.01 -27.31 -25.01
N TYR A 388 1.47 -27.46 -23.75
CA TYR A 388 2.64 -28.28 -23.42
C TYR A 388 2.38 -29.79 -23.54
N GLY A 389 1.14 -30.23 -23.74
CA GLY A 389 0.78 -31.64 -23.89
C GLY A 389 0.96 -32.45 -22.60
N LEU A 390 0.73 -31.85 -21.44
CA LEU A 390 0.81 -32.49 -20.11
C LEU A 390 -0.36 -33.46 -19.82
N PHE A 391 -1.43 -33.38 -20.62
CA PHE A 391 -2.66 -34.16 -20.45
C PHE A 391 -2.94 -35.15 -21.60
N ASN A 392 -1.97 -35.36 -22.51
CA ASN A 392 -2.04 -36.36 -23.58
C ASN A 392 -1.28 -37.64 -23.20
#